data_AF-A0A8T5AMV0-F1
#
_entry.id   AF-A0A8T5AMV0-F1
#
_cell.length_a   1.000
_cell.length_b   1.000
_cell.length_c   1.000
_cell.angle_alpha   90.00
_cell.angle_beta   90.00
_cell.angle_gamma   90.00
#
_symmetry.space_group_name_H-M   'P 1'
#
loop_
_entity.id
_entity.type
_entity.pdbx_description
1 polymer ?
#
loop_
_entity_poly.entity_id
_entity_poly.type
_entity_poly.pdbx_seq_one_letter_code
_entity_poly.pdbx_strand_id
1 'polypeptide(L)'
;MKLTGKAFDELLLKAVDEALSSLGESARQSIYFHLQDKFKISREEIPKRIDEFAEGLEKIFGAGARFLEIMIMKRLYAHLGQPLEWDDREEFVFVNYVKAARRSFQKAKVK
;
A
#
# COMPACT_ATOMS: atom_id res chain seq x y z
N MET A 1 20.39 2.39 -8.60
CA MET A 1 19.53 1.86 -7.50
C MET A 1 18.46 2.82 -6.95
N LYS A 2 18.61 4.15 -6.96
CA LYS A 2 17.56 5.06 -6.40
C LYS A 2 16.25 5.16 -7.22
N LEU A 3 16.31 4.94 -8.53
CA LEU A 3 15.16 5.14 -9.44
C LEU A 3 14.05 4.08 -9.27
N THR A 4 14.41 2.84 -8.91
CA THR A 4 13.45 1.73 -8.76
C THR A 4 12.61 1.87 -7.49
N GLY A 5 13.17 2.41 -6.41
CA GLY A 5 12.43 2.69 -5.17
C GLY A 5 11.34 3.74 -5.38
N LYS A 6 11.68 4.86 -6.04
CA LYS A 6 10.72 5.94 -6.32
C LYS A 6 9.58 5.48 -7.23
N ALA A 7 9.89 4.71 -8.27
CA ALA A 7 8.87 4.16 -9.16
C ALA A 7 7.90 3.22 -8.43
N PHE A 8 8.39 2.36 -7.54
CA PHE A 8 7.52 1.51 -6.73
C PHE A 8 6.64 2.34 -5.78
N ASP A 9 7.22 3.36 -5.13
CA ASP A 9 6.48 4.24 -4.23
C ASP A 9 5.32 4.93 -4.97
N GLU A 10 5.54 5.41 -6.20
CA GLU A 10 4.50 6.00 -7.04
C GLU A 10 3.37 5.00 -7.39
N LEU A 11 3.71 3.74 -7.72
CA LEU A 11 2.71 2.70 -8.00
C LEU A 11 1.92 2.32 -6.75
N LEU A 12 2.57 2.24 -5.58
CA LEU A 12 1.90 1.97 -4.31
C LEU A 12 0.95 3.11 -3.94
N LEU A 13 1.39 4.36 -4.05
CA LEU A 13 0.54 5.53 -3.79
C LEU A 13 -0.67 5.56 -4.72
N LYS A 14 -0.47 5.24 -5.99
CA LYS A 14 -1.57 5.13 -6.97
C LYS A 14 -2.57 4.03 -6.58
N ALA A 15 -2.08 2.87 -6.16
CA ALA A 15 -2.93 1.77 -5.69
C ALA A 15 -3.76 2.16 -4.45
N VAL A 16 -3.15 2.90 -3.52
CA VAL A 16 -3.85 3.43 -2.33
C VAL A 16 -4.91 4.45 -2.75
N ASP A 17 -4.56 5.43 -3.59
CA ASP A 17 -5.51 6.43 -4.07
C ASP A 17 -6.72 5.79 -4.73
N GLU A 18 -6.51 4.85 -5.64
CA GLU A 18 -7.59 4.15 -6.34
C GLU A 18 -8.47 3.32 -5.41
N ALA A 19 -7.87 2.65 -4.41
CA ALA A 19 -8.62 1.90 -3.41
C ALA A 19 -9.50 2.82 -2.56
N LEU A 20 -8.95 3.94 -2.06
CA LEU A 20 -9.70 4.89 -1.25
C LEU A 20 -10.76 5.65 -2.08
N SER A 21 -10.44 6.05 -3.32
CA SER A 21 -11.37 6.72 -4.24
C SER A 21 -12.56 5.83 -4.61
N SER A 22 -12.44 4.49 -4.53
CA SER A 22 -13.58 3.60 -4.79
C SER A 22 -14.72 3.75 -3.77
N LEU A 23 -14.45 4.36 -2.61
CA LEU A 23 -15.46 4.74 -1.62
C LEU A 23 -16.02 6.16 -1.85
N GLY A 24 -15.50 6.88 -2.84
CA GLY A 24 -15.82 8.27 -3.13
C GLY A 24 -14.66 9.23 -2.81
N GLU A 25 -14.57 10.32 -3.55
CA GLU A 25 -13.47 11.30 -3.41
C GLU A 25 -13.45 12.01 -2.05
N SER A 26 -14.63 12.34 -1.51
CA SER A 26 -14.76 12.91 -0.17
C SER A 26 -14.31 11.94 0.92
N ALA A 27 -14.60 10.63 0.75
CA ALA A 27 -14.14 9.59 1.66
C ALA A 27 -12.61 9.47 1.63
N ARG A 28 -12.00 9.43 0.43
CA ARG A 28 -10.54 9.44 0.28
C ARG A 28 -9.89 10.61 1.00
N GLN A 29 -10.40 11.82 0.79
CA GLN A 29 -9.88 13.03 1.45
C GLN A 29 -10.02 12.95 2.98
N SER A 30 -11.16 12.48 3.47
CA SER A 30 -11.41 12.33 4.92
C SER A 30 -10.49 11.31 5.57
N ILE A 31 -10.20 10.20 4.88
CA ILE A 31 -9.26 9.17 5.34
C ILE A 31 -7.85 9.74 5.42
N TYR A 32 -7.37 10.41 4.38
CA TYR A 32 -6.06 11.05 4.41
C TYR A 32 -5.95 12.12 5.49
N PHE A 33 -6.99 12.94 5.67
CA PHE A 33 -7.05 13.92 6.76
C PHE A 33 -6.92 13.24 8.12
N HIS A 34 -7.64 12.15 8.36
CA HIS A 34 -7.58 11.43 9.64
C HIS A 34 -6.23 10.74 9.86
N LEU A 35 -5.64 10.15 8.82
CA LEU A 35 -4.29 9.59 8.85
C LEU A 35 -3.24 10.63 9.23
N GLN A 36 -3.33 11.81 8.62
CA GLN A 36 -2.41 12.91 8.91
C GLN A 36 -2.65 13.49 10.32
N ASP A 37 -3.90 13.68 10.73
CA ASP A 37 -4.21 14.30 12.03
C ASP A 37 -3.89 13.39 13.20
N LYS A 38 -4.34 12.13 13.16
CA LYS A 38 -4.22 11.18 14.28
C LYS A 38 -2.94 10.36 14.28
N PHE A 39 -2.44 9.99 13.11
CA PHE A 39 -1.29 9.09 12.99
C PHE A 39 -0.04 9.79 12.47
N LYS A 40 -0.15 11.07 12.09
CA LYS A 40 0.95 11.87 11.53
C LYS A 40 1.55 11.21 10.29
N ILE A 41 0.71 10.54 9.49
CA ILE A 41 1.10 9.91 8.23
C ILE A 41 0.48 10.72 7.10
N SER A 42 1.32 11.46 6.37
CA SER A 42 0.91 12.04 5.09
C SER A 42 0.87 10.97 4.00
N ARG A 43 0.18 11.26 2.89
CA ARG A 43 0.08 10.35 1.75
C ARG A 43 1.47 9.92 1.27
N GLU A 44 2.41 10.86 1.15
CA GLU A 44 3.76 10.64 0.63
C GLU A 44 4.65 9.78 1.55
N GLU A 45 4.28 9.63 2.83
CA GLU A 45 5.00 8.80 3.79
C GLU A 45 4.56 7.33 3.78
N ILE A 46 3.36 7.03 3.26
CA ILE A 46 2.78 5.67 3.25
C ILE A 46 3.78 4.61 2.75
N PRO A 47 4.54 4.81 1.64
CA PRO A 47 5.45 3.78 1.15
C PRO A 47 6.59 3.44 2.12
N LYS A 48 6.95 4.37 3.00
CA LYS A 48 8.02 4.23 4.00
C LYS A 48 7.51 3.77 5.36
N ARG A 49 6.25 4.05 5.67
CA ARG A 49 5.60 3.77 6.96
C ARG A 49 4.40 2.82 6.77
N ILE A 50 4.61 1.75 6.01
CA ILE A 50 3.52 0.85 5.59
C ILE A 50 2.88 0.12 6.78
N ASP A 51 3.67 -0.26 7.78
CA ASP A 51 3.21 -0.89 9.01
C ASP A 51 2.28 0.06 9.79
N GLU A 52 2.69 1.32 9.97
CA GLU A 52 1.90 2.34 10.67
C GLU A 52 0.66 2.77 9.87
N PHE A 53 0.73 2.75 8.53
CA PHE A 53 -0.43 2.99 7.68
C PHE A 53 -1.47 1.88 7.84
N ALA A 54 -1.06 0.61 7.88
CA ALA A 54 -1.96 -0.52 8.12
C ALA A 54 -2.65 -0.40 9.50
N GLU A 55 -1.87 -0.11 10.53
CA GLU A 55 -2.40 0.15 11.88
C GLU A 55 -3.37 1.34 11.90
N GLY A 56 -3.06 2.40 11.15
CA GLY A 56 -3.95 3.56 11.00
C GLY A 56 -5.28 3.20 10.36
N LEU A 57 -5.28 2.38 9.30
CA LEU A 57 -6.51 1.87 8.69
C LEU A 57 -7.32 1.02 9.69
N GLU A 58 -6.66 0.13 10.41
CA GLU A 58 -7.31 -0.71 11.42
C GLU A 58 -7.91 0.11 12.56
N LYS A 59 -7.24 1.17 13.02
CA LYS A 59 -7.80 2.07 14.05
C LYS A 59 -8.99 2.89 13.56
N ILE A 60 -9.07 3.20 12.26
CA ILE A 60 -10.21 3.94 11.68
C ILE A 60 -11.40 3.00 11.42
N PHE A 61 -11.13 1.83 10.85
CA PHE A 61 -12.17 0.96 10.27
C PHE A 61 -12.39 -0.36 11.03
N GLY A 62 -11.57 -0.65 12.05
CA GLY A 62 -11.54 -1.94 12.73
C GLY A 62 -11.33 -3.09 11.73
N ALA A 63 -12.11 -4.16 11.88
CA ALA A 63 -12.09 -5.31 10.98
C ALA A 63 -12.39 -4.94 9.50
N GLY A 64 -13.03 -3.80 9.24
CA GLY A 64 -13.29 -3.29 7.89
C GLY A 64 -12.02 -2.90 7.12
N ALA A 65 -10.90 -2.63 7.83
CA ALA A 65 -9.61 -2.28 7.21
C ALA A 65 -9.12 -3.36 6.25
N ARG A 66 -9.36 -4.64 6.57
CA ARG A 66 -8.98 -5.79 5.74
C ARG A 66 -9.53 -5.68 4.32
N PHE A 67 -10.71 -5.12 4.14
CA PHE A 67 -11.29 -4.93 2.81
C PHE A 67 -10.48 -3.91 1.98
N LEU A 68 -10.10 -2.79 2.60
CA LEU A 68 -9.26 -1.77 1.98
C LEU A 68 -7.87 -2.31 1.65
N GLU A 69 -7.25 -3.01 2.59
CA GLU A 69 -5.95 -3.66 2.40
C GLU A 69 -5.95 -4.61 1.19
N ILE A 70 -6.93 -5.51 1.11
CA ILE A 70 -7.09 -6.43 -0.03
C ILE A 70 -7.26 -5.65 -1.34
N MET A 71 -8.01 -4.55 -1.32
CA MET A 71 -8.21 -3.74 -2.52
C MET A 71 -6.92 -3.06 -2.97
N ILE A 72 -6.12 -2.54 -2.03
CA ILE A 72 -4.80 -1.98 -2.32
C ILE A 72 -3.87 -3.05 -2.91
N MET A 73 -3.84 -4.25 -2.32
CA MET A 73 -3.04 -5.37 -2.82
C MET A 73 -3.38 -5.73 -4.27
N LYS A 74 -4.68 -5.82 -4.59
CA LYS A 74 -5.17 -6.11 -5.95
C LYS A 74 -4.79 -5.01 -6.95
N ARG A 75 -4.96 -3.74 -6.58
CA ARG A 75 -4.56 -2.61 -7.45
C ARG A 75 -3.06 -2.59 -7.66
N LEU A 76 -2.27 -2.79 -6.60
CA LEU A 76 -0.82 -2.84 -6.69
C LEU A 76 -0.36 -3.98 -7.61
N TYR A 77 -0.95 -5.18 -7.47
CA TYR A 77 -0.67 -6.30 -8.37
C TYR A 77 -0.89 -5.93 -9.84
N ALA A 78 -2.03 -5.32 -10.15
CA ALA A 78 -2.39 -4.90 -11.50
C ALA A 78 -1.40 -3.85 -12.06
N HIS A 79 -0.95 -2.90 -11.22
CA HIS A 79 0.03 -1.89 -11.62
C HIS A 79 1.44 -2.46 -11.84
N LEU A 80 1.82 -3.51 -11.11
CA LEU A 80 3.14 -4.14 -11.24
C LEU A 80 3.25 -4.98 -12.52
N GLY A 81 2.14 -5.59 -12.97
CA GLY A 81 2.07 -6.31 -14.24
C GLY A 81 2.96 -7.55 -14.33
N GLN A 82 3.51 -8.02 -13.21
CA GLN A 82 4.43 -9.15 -13.13
C GLN A 82 4.15 -10.01 -11.90
N PRO A 83 4.46 -11.32 -11.95
CA PRO A 83 4.29 -12.21 -10.81
C PRO A 83 5.10 -11.73 -9.61
N LEU A 84 4.51 -11.89 -8.43
CA LEU A 84 5.14 -11.59 -7.15
C LEU A 84 5.88 -12.85 -6.66
N GLU A 85 7.16 -12.72 -6.31
CA GLU A 85 7.86 -13.78 -5.60
C GLU A 85 7.43 -13.78 -4.14
N TRP A 86 6.74 -14.83 -3.70
CA TRP A 86 6.27 -15.01 -2.33
C TRP A 86 7.10 -16.09 -1.63
N ASP A 87 7.40 -15.88 -0.34
CA ASP A 87 7.94 -16.93 0.53
C ASP A 87 6.77 -17.56 1.27
N ASP A 88 6.52 -18.86 1.05
CA ASP A 88 5.38 -19.58 1.66
C ASP A 88 5.44 -19.63 3.19
N ARG A 89 6.56 -19.22 3.80
CA ARG A 89 6.71 -19.06 5.26
C ARG A 89 6.22 -17.70 5.77
N GLU A 90 6.06 -16.70 4.89
CA GLU A 90 5.49 -15.40 5.25
C GLU A 90 3.95 -15.49 5.31
N GLU A 91 3.36 -14.94 6.37
CA GLU A 91 1.91 -14.81 6.46
C GLU A 91 1.40 -13.84 5.38
N PHE A 92 0.31 -14.23 4.69
CA PHE A 92 -0.30 -13.45 3.62
C PHE A 92 -1.13 -12.28 4.16
N VAL A 93 -0.44 -11.30 4.74
CA VAL A 93 -0.98 -10.04 5.25
C VAL A 93 -0.48 -8.85 4.43
N PHE A 94 -1.22 -7.75 4.49
CA PHE A 94 -0.99 -6.55 3.68
C PHE A 94 0.44 -6.03 3.72
N VAL A 95 1.00 -5.89 4.91
CA VAL A 95 2.36 -5.37 5.12
C VAL A 95 3.40 -6.27 4.45
N ASN A 96 3.31 -7.59 4.65
CA ASN A 96 4.23 -8.56 4.04
C ASN A 96 4.08 -8.58 2.53
N TYR A 97 2.84 -8.49 2.03
CA TYR A 97 2.55 -8.35 0.60
C TYR A 97 3.26 -7.15 -0.02
N VAL A 98 3.14 -5.96 0.57
CA VAL A 98 3.80 -4.75 0.03
C VAL A 98 5.33 -4.89 0.09
N LYS A 99 5.88 -5.47 1.17
CA LYS A 99 7.31 -5.74 1.30
C LYS A 99 7.79 -6.72 0.21
N ALA A 100 7.08 -7.83 -0.02
CA ALA A 100 7.38 -8.80 -1.07
C ALA A 100 7.26 -8.20 -2.48
N ALA A 101 6.23 -7.39 -2.72
CA ALA A 101 6.01 -6.68 -3.97
C ALA A 101 7.17 -5.73 -4.28
N ARG A 102 7.63 -4.98 -3.27
CA ARG A 102 8.79 -4.08 -3.38
C ARG A 102 10.06 -4.86 -3.74
N ARG A 103 10.33 -5.97 -3.05
CA ARG A 103 11.49 -6.85 -3.33
C ARG A 103 11.44 -7.39 -4.77
N SER A 104 10.28 -7.90 -5.20
CA SER A 104 10.08 -8.46 -6.55
C SER A 104 10.29 -7.40 -7.64
N PHE A 105 9.70 -6.20 -7.46
CA PHE A 105 9.85 -5.09 -8.41
C PHE A 105 11.32 -4.64 -8.56
N GLN A 106 12.07 -4.62 -7.46
CA GLN A 106 13.49 -4.26 -7.49
C GLN A 106 14.33 -5.30 -8.22
N LYS A 107 14.11 -6.61 -7.99
CA LYS A 107 14.82 -7.69 -8.69
C LYS A 107 14.59 -7.66 -10.20
N ALA A 108 13.34 -7.45 -10.63
CA ALA A 108 12.98 -7.45 -12.05
C ALA A 108 13.60 -6.28 -12.85
N LYS A 109 14.01 -5.19 -12.18
CA LYS A 109 14.66 -4.03 -12.82
C LYS A 109 16.19 -4.04 -12.71
N VAL A 110 16.76 -5.04 -12.04
CA VAL A 110 18.21 -5.26 -11.94
C VAL A 110 18.68 -6.30 -12.97
N LYS A 111 17.78 -7.12 -13.51
CA LYS A 111 17.99 -7.89 -14.74
C LYS A 111 17.84 -7.00 -15.97
#